data_AF-A0A099G1N7-F1
#
_entry.id   AF-A0A099G1N7-F1
#
_cell.length_a   1.000
_cell.length_b   1.000
_cell.length_c   1.000
_cell.angle_alpha   90.00
_cell.angle_beta   90.00
_cell.angle_gamma   90.00
#
_symmetry.space_group_name_H-M   'P 1'
#
loop_
_entity.id
_entity.type
_entity.pdbx_description
1 polymer ?
#
loop_
_entity_poly.entity_id
_entity_poly.type
_entity_poly.pdbx_seq_one_letter_code
_entity_poly.pdbx_strand_id
1 'polypeptide(L)'
;MGRDASFADADPDRPLAIRAEDAEDLAVLAALAQDSVLTVADAVWDRQSRHFALLLSRFRWEDADAAEAEGRPFERVRTILAIGDVTAVRHDGIDRSDPGLVLSLLDLEWRPGEDGTGTLILQFAGDGAVAVDVEAMCVDLRDVARPHRAQAAARPQHGD
;
A
#
# COMPACT_ATOMS: atom_id res chain seq x y z
N MET A 1 -29.62 -1.97 20.54
CA MET A 1 -28.88 -2.72 19.51
C MET A 1 -28.60 -1.76 18.38
N GLY A 2 -27.40 -1.15 18.35
CA GLY A 2 -26.97 -0.38 17.19
C GLY A 2 -26.77 -1.35 16.03
N ARG A 3 -27.24 -0.99 14.83
CA ARG A 3 -26.89 -1.76 13.63
C ARG A 3 -25.37 -1.65 13.46
N ASP A 4 -24.71 -2.79 13.36
CA ASP A 4 -23.34 -2.84 12.86
C ASP A 4 -23.34 -2.28 11.43
N ALA A 5 -22.30 -1.53 11.10
CA ALA A 5 -22.15 -0.94 9.77
C ALA A 5 -22.10 -2.07 8.73
N SER A 6 -22.94 -1.97 7.70
CA SER A 6 -22.89 -2.89 6.56
C SER A 6 -21.93 -2.37 5.50
N PHE A 7 -21.43 -3.25 4.63
CA PHE A 7 -20.63 -2.85 3.47
C PHE A 7 -21.33 -1.82 2.58
N ALA A 8 -22.67 -1.76 2.60
CA ALA A 8 -23.47 -0.79 1.84
C ALA A 8 -23.53 0.61 2.47
N ASP A 9 -23.10 0.76 3.74
CA ASP A 9 -23.05 2.06 4.43
C ASP A 9 -21.73 2.81 4.18
N ALA A 10 -20.76 2.18 3.52
CA ALA A 10 -19.51 2.82 3.12
C ALA A 10 -19.78 3.74 1.92
N ASP A 11 -19.53 5.04 2.09
CA ASP A 11 -19.49 5.99 0.98
C ASP A 11 -18.29 5.64 0.08
N PRO A 12 -18.50 5.17 -1.16
CA PRO A 12 -17.41 4.77 -2.04
C PRO A 12 -16.53 5.94 -2.46
N ASP A 13 -16.96 7.20 -2.26
CA ASP A 13 -16.14 8.39 -2.52
C ASP A 13 -15.35 8.85 -1.29
N ARG A 14 -15.54 8.20 -0.12
CA ARG A 14 -14.81 8.55 1.09
C ARG A 14 -13.36 8.05 0.99
N PRO A 15 -12.36 8.94 1.19
CA PRO A 15 -10.96 8.53 1.15
C PRO A 15 -10.68 7.49 2.24
N LEU A 16 -9.98 6.41 1.88
CA LEU A 16 -9.51 5.43 2.86
C LEU A 16 -8.46 6.06 3.78
N ALA A 17 -8.57 5.76 5.07
CA ALA A 17 -7.61 6.12 6.10
C ALA A 17 -7.64 5.00 7.14
N ILE A 18 -6.77 4.01 6.96
CA ILE A 18 -6.68 2.81 7.80
C ILE A 18 -5.27 2.66 8.34
N ARG A 19 -5.15 1.92 9.44
CA ARG A 19 -3.90 1.60 10.10
C ARG A 19 -3.86 0.10 10.39
N ALA A 20 -2.69 -0.50 10.22
CA ALA A 20 -2.38 -1.82 10.73
C ALA A 20 -1.50 -1.74 11.98
N GLU A 21 -1.96 -2.38 13.06
CA GLU A 21 -1.24 -2.53 14.32
C GLU A 21 -0.83 -3.99 14.59
N ASP A 22 -1.40 -4.94 13.86
CA ASP A 22 -1.02 -6.35 13.85
C ASP A 22 -1.01 -6.98 12.44
N ALA A 23 -0.58 -8.25 12.37
CA ALA A 23 -0.42 -8.96 11.11
C ALA A 23 -1.75 -9.24 10.38
N GLU A 24 -2.88 -9.32 11.09
CA GLU A 24 -4.20 -9.51 10.50
C GLU A 24 -4.65 -8.21 9.81
N ASP A 25 -4.48 -7.07 10.48
CA ASP A 25 -4.73 -5.77 9.88
C ASP A 25 -3.83 -5.53 8.66
N LEU A 26 -2.55 -5.92 8.77
CA LEU A 26 -1.60 -5.75 7.67
C LEU A 26 -2.03 -6.54 6.44
N ALA A 27 -2.61 -7.74 6.59
CA ALA A 27 -3.10 -8.52 5.45
C ALA A 27 -4.20 -7.77 4.68
N VAL A 28 -5.12 -7.10 5.38
CA VAL A 28 -6.15 -6.25 4.75
C VAL A 28 -5.52 -5.05 4.04
N LEU A 29 -4.56 -4.39 4.69
CA LEU A 29 -3.85 -3.25 4.12
C LEU A 29 -3.02 -3.65 2.88
N ALA A 30 -2.35 -4.81 2.92
CA ALA A 30 -1.59 -5.39 1.82
C ALA A 30 -2.49 -5.62 0.60
N ALA A 31 -3.65 -6.24 0.80
CA ALA A 31 -4.63 -6.46 -0.27
C ALA A 31 -5.11 -5.14 -0.89
N LEU A 32 -5.36 -4.11 -0.07
CA LEU A 32 -5.76 -2.79 -0.59
C LEU A 32 -4.62 -2.09 -1.33
N ALA A 33 -3.39 -2.21 -0.85
CA ALA A 33 -2.20 -1.58 -1.43
C ALA A 33 -1.62 -2.34 -2.63
N GLN A 34 -2.06 -3.57 -2.89
CA GLN A 34 -1.59 -4.39 -4.00
C GLN A 34 -1.82 -3.73 -5.36
N ASP A 35 -0.89 -3.94 -6.29
CA ASP A 35 -0.82 -3.31 -7.61
C ASP A 35 -0.70 -1.80 -7.57
N SER A 36 -0.22 -1.26 -6.44
CA SER A 36 0.17 0.13 -6.37
C SER A 36 1.41 0.39 -7.19
N VAL A 37 1.38 1.49 -7.94
CA VAL A 37 2.51 1.94 -8.75
C VAL A 37 3.10 3.20 -8.13
N LEU A 38 4.42 3.26 -8.11
CA LEU A 38 5.20 4.40 -7.62
C LEU A 38 6.51 4.49 -8.38
N THR A 39 7.22 5.60 -8.24
CA THR A 39 8.61 5.73 -8.68
C THR A 39 9.56 5.62 -7.49
N VAL A 40 10.85 5.39 -7.75
CA VAL A 40 11.89 5.50 -6.71
C VAL A 40 11.83 6.86 -5.99
N ALA A 41 11.54 7.94 -6.72
CA ALA A 41 11.42 9.29 -6.14
C ALA A 41 10.20 9.48 -5.22
N ASP A 42 9.19 8.61 -5.30
CA ASP A 42 8.00 8.65 -4.43
C ASP A 42 8.25 8.04 -3.04
N ALA A 43 9.42 7.44 -2.80
CA ALA A 43 9.79 6.82 -1.52
C ALA A 43 10.79 7.68 -0.73
N VAL A 44 10.46 8.02 0.52
CA VAL A 44 11.27 8.87 1.39
C VAL A 44 11.42 8.24 2.76
N TRP A 45 12.67 8.14 3.24
CA TRP A 45 12.97 7.77 4.62
C TRP A 45 13.49 8.98 5.39
N ASP A 46 12.71 9.46 6.35
CA ASP A 46 13.14 10.45 7.32
C ASP A 46 13.65 9.75 8.58
N ARG A 47 14.98 9.73 8.73
CA ARG A 47 15.66 9.11 9.87
C ARG A 47 15.42 9.84 11.19
N GLN A 48 15.16 11.14 11.15
CA GLN A 48 14.98 11.95 12.35
C GLN A 48 13.60 11.70 12.95
N SER A 49 12.56 11.70 12.12
CA SER A 49 11.20 11.36 12.56
C SER A 49 10.96 9.85 12.64
N ARG A 50 11.87 9.02 12.11
CA ARG A 50 11.75 7.55 12.02
C ARG A 50 10.54 7.09 11.21
N HIS A 51 10.27 7.77 10.10
CA HIS A 51 9.17 7.45 9.20
C HIS A 51 9.69 7.09 7.81
N PHE A 52 9.17 6.00 7.25
CA PHE A 52 9.34 5.67 5.83
C PHE A 52 7.99 5.81 5.13
N ALA A 53 7.93 6.70 4.14
CA ALA A 53 6.70 7.03 3.45
C ALA A 53 6.84 6.78 1.94
N LEU A 54 5.79 6.24 1.34
CA LEU A 54 5.68 6.01 -0.10
C LEU A 54 4.41 6.67 -0.63
N LEU A 55 4.54 7.41 -1.71
CA LEU A 55 3.40 7.99 -2.41
C LEU A 55 2.98 7.08 -3.57
N LEU A 56 1.90 6.33 -3.34
CA LEU A 56 1.37 5.28 -4.20
C LEU A 56 0.29 5.82 -5.14
N SER A 57 0.20 5.27 -6.35
CA SER A 57 -1.03 5.22 -7.14
C SER A 57 -1.63 3.84 -6.94
N ARG A 58 -2.64 3.72 -6.08
CA ARG A 58 -3.29 2.46 -5.68
C ARG A 58 -4.42 2.11 -6.63
N PHE A 59 -4.55 0.85 -7.03
CA PHE A 59 -5.76 0.36 -7.69
C PHE A 59 -6.88 0.22 -6.67
N ARG A 60 -8.08 0.71 -6.98
CA ARG A 60 -9.21 0.65 -6.04
C ARG A 60 -9.88 -0.72 -6.06
N TRP A 61 -9.26 -1.68 -5.36
CA TRP A 61 -9.79 -3.03 -5.22
C TRP A 61 -11.19 -3.07 -4.60
N GLU A 62 -11.47 -2.17 -3.65
CA GLU A 62 -12.78 -2.03 -3.00
C GLU A 62 -13.91 -1.62 -3.96
N ASP A 63 -13.55 -1.13 -5.14
CA ASP A 63 -14.45 -0.55 -6.13
C ASP A 63 -14.51 -1.42 -7.42
N ALA A 64 -13.58 -2.35 -7.58
CA ALA A 64 -13.34 -3.08 -8.82
C ALA A 64 -14.53 -3.95 -9.27
N ASP A 65 -15.15 -4.69 -8.35
CA ASP A 65 -16.25 -5.59 -8.70
C ASP A 65 -17.52 -4.81 -9.11
N ALA A 66 -17.79 -3.69 -8.44
CA ALA A 66 -18.86 -2.78 -8.86
C ALA A 66 -18.54 -2.14 -10.22
N ALA A 67 -17.28 -1.77 -10.45
CA ALA A 67 -16.85 -1.20 -11.72
C ALA A 67 -17.10 -2.16 -12.90
N GLU A 68 -16.76 -3.42 -12.69
CA GLU A 68 -16.95 -4.48 -13.67
C GLU A 68 -18.43 -4.77 -13.92
N ALA A 69 -19.24 -4.88 -12.87
CA ALA A 69 -20.69 -5.12 -12.99
C ALA A 69 -21.43 -4.00 -13.73
N GLU A 70 -20.99 -2.74 -13.55
CA GLU A 70 -21.58 -1.56 -14.19
C GLU A 70 -20.95 -1.22 -15.55
N GLY A 71 -19.88 -1.90 -15.95
CA GLY A 71 -19.14 -1.61 -17.19
C GLY A 71 -18.44 -0.24 -17.18
N ARG A 72 -18.11 0.29 -15.99
CA ARG A 72 -17.38 1.55 -15.85
C ARG A 72 -15.87 1.30 -15.80
N PRO A 73 -15.05 2.31 -16.15
CA PRO A 73 -13.60 2.18 -16.04
C PRO A 73 -13.17 1.95 -14.59
N PHE A 74 -12.14 1.12 -14.41
CA PHE A 74 -11.48 1.00 -13.11
C PHE A 74 -10.83 2.31 -12.68
N GLU A 75 -10.63 2.45 -11.38
CA GLU A 75 -10.09 3.66 -10.78
C GLU A 75 -8.78 3.41 -10.03
N ARG A 76 -7.99 4.47 -9.94
CA ARG A 76 -6.83 4.56 -9.07
C ARG A 76 -6.94 5.78 -8.18
N VAL A 77 -6.28 5.75 -7.04
CA VAL A 77 -6.24 6.87 -6.10
C VAL A 77 -4.80 7.13 -5.66
N ARG A 78 -4.45 8.41 -5.41
CA ARG A 78 -3.14 8.72 -4.81
C ARG A 78 -3.25 8.52 -3.30
N THR A 79 -2.33 7.73 -2.78
CA THR A 79 -2.37 7.22 -1.41
C THR A 79 -0.97 7.32 -0.80
N ILE A 80 -0.88 7.70 0.47
CA ILE A 80 0.36 7.59 1.25
C ILE A 80 0.31 6.27 2.00
N LEU A 81 1.36 5.46 1.84
CA LEU A 81 1.71 4.36 2.73
C LEU A 81 2.82 4.86 3.65
N ALA A 82 2.56 4.98 4.95
CA ALA A 82 3.53 5.46 5.93
C ALA A 82 3.80 4.40 6.98
N ILE A 83 5.07 4.16 7.26
CA ILE A 83 5.54 3.19 8.25
C ILE A 83 6.26 3.97 9.34
N GLY A 84 5.80 3.82 10.58
CA GLY A 84 6.36 4.44 11.77
C GLY A 84 7.43 3.60 12.44
N ASP A 85 8.10 4.19 13.43
CA ASP A 85 9.12 3.54 14.27
C ASP A 85 10.23 2.81 13.50
N VAL A 86 10.58 3.36 12.33
CA VAL A 86 11.58 2.80 11.43
C VAL A 86 13.00 3.01 11.95
N THR A 87 13.74 1.92 12.07
CA THR A 87 15.15 1.90 12.50
C THR A 87 16.11 1.72 11.33
N ALA A 88 15.70 0.97 10.30
CA ALA A 88 16.49 0.78 9.09
C ALA A 88 15.61 0.55 7.85
N VAL A 89 16.11 0.97 6.68
CA VAL A 89 15.52 0.67 5.37
C VAL A 89 16.60 0.10 4.47
N ARG A 90 16.35 -1.08 3.91
CA ARG A 90 17.26 -1.83 3.04
C ARG A 90 16.54 -2.12 1.72
N HIS A 91 17.23 -1.98 0.60
CA HIS A 91 16.68 -2.23 -0.73
C HIS A 91 17.46 -3.37 -1.38
N ASP A 92 16.77 -4.21 -2.13
CA ASP A 92 17.33 -5.27 -2.94
C ASP A 92 16.68 -5.25 -4.33
N GLY A 93 17.42 -5.56 -5.39
CA GLY A 93 16.90 -5.58 -6.76
C GLY A 93 16.37 -4.23 -7.33
N ILE A 94 16.57 -3.10 -6.64
CA ILE A 94 16.06 -1.78 -7.06
C ILE A 94 17.23 -0.82 -7.35
N ASP A 95 17.31 -0.32 -8.59
CA ASP A 95 18.26 0.73 -8.95
C ASP A 95 17.78 2.09 -8.42
N ARG A 96 18.33 2.49 -7.28
CA ARG A 96 18.00 3.76 -6.63
C ARG A 96 18.62 4.99 -7.30
N SER A 97 19.52 4.79 -8.26
CA SER A 97 20.14 5.90 -8.99
C SER A 97 19.23 6.45 -10.09
N ASP A 98 18.21 5.69 -10.51
CA ASP A 98 17.16 6.14 -11.40
C ASP A 98 15.89 6.56 -10.62
N PRO A 99 15.69 7.86 -10.34
CA PRO A 99 14.50 8.33 -9.63
C PRO A 99 13.19 8.09 -10.40
N GLY A 100 13.25 7.90 -11.72
CA GLY A 100 12.09 7.67 -12.59
C GLY A 100 11.72 6.19 -12.75
N LEU A 101 12.53 5.27 -12.20
CA LEU A 101 12.23 3.84 -12.23
C LEU A 101 10.88 3.59 -11.58
N VAL A 102 9.96 3.03 -12.35
CA VAL A 102 8.61 2.66 -11.92
C VAL A 102 8.65 1.30 -11.24
N LEU A 103 8.10 1.24 -10.04
CA LEU A 103 7.95 0.06 -9.23
C LEU A 103 6.46 -0.31 -9.12
N SER A 104 6.15 -1.60 -9.09
CA SER A 104 4.80 -2.12 -8.87
C SER A 104 4.80 -2.95 -7.60
N LEU A 105 4.12 -2.48 -6.56
CA LEU A 105 3.99 -3.16 -5.27
C LEU A 105 3.08 -4.37 -5.43
N LEU A 106 3.59 -5.55 -5.08
CA LEU A 106 2.88 -6.83 -5.16
C LEU A 106 2.37 -7.29 -3.80
N ASP A 107 3.10 -7.03 -2.73
CA ASP A 107 2.76 -7.53 -1.40
C ASP A 107 3.46 -6.75 -0.28
N LEU A 108 2.89 -6.84 0.93
CA LEU A 108 3.45 -6.39 2.20
C LEU A 108 3.54 -7.58 3.16
N GLU A 109 4.75 -8.08 3.41
CA GLU A 109 4.97 -9.23 4.29
C GLU A 109 5.51 -8.77 5.66
N TRP A 110 4.90 -9.23 6.75
CA TRP A 110 5.45 -9.05 8.10
C TRP A 110 6.34 -10.21 8.53
N ARG A 111 7.56 -9.89 8.97
CA ARG A 111 8.46 -10.85 9.63
C ARG A 111 8.64 -10.44 11.10
N PRO A 112 8.03 -11.15 12.06
CA PRO A 112 8.13 -10.79 13.47
C PRO A 112 9.54 -10.99 14.01
N GLY A 113 9.99 -10.04 14.83
CA GLY A 113 11.19 -10.09 15.65
C GLY A 113 10.88 -10.32 17.13
N GLU A 114 11.86 -10.03 17.99
CA GLU A 114 11.69 -10.10 19.45
C GLU A 114 10.88 -8.91 19.96
N ASP A 115 10.09 -9.12 21.02
CA ASP A 115 9.39 -8.05 21.78
C ASP A 115 8.55 -7.07 20.92
N GLY A 116 7.89 -7.57 19.87
CA GLY A 116 7.01 -6.75 19.01
C GLY A 116 7.73 -5.98 17.90
N THR A 117 9.05 -6.04 17.86
CA THR A 117 9.84 -5.57 16.71
C THR A 117 9.59 -6.46 15.49
N GLY A 118 10.05 -6.01 14.32
CA GLY A 118 10.05 -6.86 13.15
C GLY A 118 10.52 -6.15 11.90
N THR A 119 10.39 -6.84 10.78
CA THR A 119 10.72 -6.32 9.45
C THR A 119 9.48 -6.39 8.58
N LEU A 120 9.06 -5.25 8.05
CA LEU A 120 8.07 -5.17 6.98
C LEU A 120 8.79 -5.25 5.64
N ILE A 121 8.38 -6.19 4.78
CA ILE A 121 8.96 -6.38 3.45
C ILE A 121 7.94 -5.94 2.41
N LEU A 122 8.30 -4.93 1.62
CA LEU A 122 7.57 -4.49 0.45
C LEU A 122 8.13 -5.25 -0.75
N GLN A 123 7.32 -6.10 -1.36
CA GLN A 123 7.70 -6.88 -2.54
C GLN A 123 7.27 -6.16 -3.81
N PHE A 124 8.17 -6.01 -4.78
CA PHE A 124 7.90 -5.34 -6.05
C PHE A 124 8.04 -6.32 -7.22
N ALA A 125 7.28 -6.07 -8.28
CA ALA A 125 7.45 -6.80 -9.54
C ALA A 125 8.88 -6.63 -10.08
N GLY A 126 9.42 -7.69 -10.68
CA GLY A 126 10.79 -7.69 -11.21
C GLY A 126 11.86 -7.92 -10.14
N ASP A 127 11.57 -8.77 -9.14
CA ASP A 127 12.49 -9.21 -8.07
C ASP A 127 13.03 -8.09 -7.16
N GLY A 128 12.38 -6.92 -7.16
CA GLY A 128 12.73 -5.82 -6.26
C GLY A 128 12.09 -5.98 -4.88
N ALA A 129 12.81 -5.62 -3.81
CA ALA A 129 12.28 -5.63 -2.46
C ALA A 129 12.80 -4.46 -1.61
N VAL A 130 11.98 -4.00 -0.67
CA VAL A 130 12.40 -3.08 0.39
C VAL A 130 12.06 -3.68 1.74
N ALA A 131 13.08 -3.90 2.57
CA ALA A 131 12.94 -4.34 3.95
C ALA A 131 13.04 -3.15 4.89
N VAL A 132 12.05 -2.99 5.76
CA VAL A 132 11.90 -1.88 6.72
C VAL A 132 11.87 -2.46 8.11
N ASP A 133 12.94 -2.25 8.88
CA ASP A 133 13.05 -2.73 10.26
C ASP A 133 12.40 -1.72 11.21
N VAL A 134 11.50 -2.17 12.08
CA VAL A 134 10.68 -1.32 12.96
C VAL A 134 10.70 -1.80 14.41
N GLU A 135 10.55 -0.88 15.36
CA GLU A 135 10.41 -1.20 16.78
C GLU A 135 8.99 -1.71 17.14
N ALA A 136 7.99 -1.35 16.33
CA ALA A 136 6.60 -1.79 16.48
C ALA A 136 5.89 -1.76 15.12
N MET A 137 4.86 -2.59 14.95
CA MET A 137 4.01 -2.52 13.75
C MET A 137 3.13 -1.26 13.79
N CYS A 138 3.40 -0.33 12.89
CA CYS A 138 2.61 0.89 12.70
C CYS A 138 2.63 1.27 11.23
N VAL A 139 1.61 0.82 10.48
CA VAL A 139 1.52 1.06 9.03
C VAL A 139 0.21 1.76 8.71
N ASP A 140 0.29 2.98 8.20
CA ASP A 140 -0.86 3.81 7.80
C ASP A 140 -1.02 3.80 6.29
N LEU A 141 -2.25 3.61 5.80
CA LEU A 141 -2.64 3.78 4.40
C LEU A 141 -3.71 4.86 4.30
N ARG A 142 -3.38 5.98 3.63
CA ARG A 142 -4.26 7.15 3.55
C ARG A 142 -4.38 7.71 2.14
N ASP A 143 -5.60 7.75 1.61
CA ASP A 143 -5.91 8.42 0.35
C ASP A 143 -5.80 9.94 0.52
N VAL A 144 -5.08 10.59 -0.42
CA VAL A 144 -4.74 12.02 -0.37
C VAL A 144 -5.27 12.81 -1.57
N ALA A 145 -5.95 12.14 -2.50
CA ALA A 145 -6.58 12.75 -3.66
C ALA A 145 -7.94 12.08 -3.95
N ARG A 146 -8.73 12.69 -4.84
CA ARG A 146 -9.91 12.02 -5.39
C ARG A 146 -9.48 10.86 -6.30
N PRO A 147 -10.25 9.76 -6.34
CA PRO A 147 -10.09 8.72 -7.35
C PRO A 147 -10.11 9.29 -8.78
N HIS A 148 -9.36 8.67 -9.67
CA HIS A 148 -9.32 9.00 -11.09
C HIS A 148 -9.28 7.72 -11.92
N ARG A 149 -9.68 7.81 -13.18
CA ARG A 149 -9.69 6.66 -14.09
C ARG A 149 -8.29 6.07 -14.23
N ALA A 150 -8.20 4.75 -14.12
CA ALA A 150 -6.99 4.01 -14.43
C ALA A 150 -6.64 4.19 -15.92
N GLN A 151 -5.34 4.36 -16.22
CA GLN A 151 -4.88 4.48 -17.61
C GLN A 151 -4.96 3.13 -18.35
N ALA A 152 -4.76 2.03 -17.63
CA ALA A 152 -5.03 0.68 -18.13
C ALA A 152 -6.52 0.35 -17.94
N ALA A 153 -7.17 -0.13 -19.00
CA ALA A 153 -8.57 -0.54 -18.96
C ALA A 153 -8.78 -1.92 -18.31
N ALA A 154 -7.72 -2.72 -18.18
CA ALA A 154 -7.77 -4.07 -17.63
C ALA A 154 -7.53 -4.06 -16.11
N ARG A 155 -8.25 -4.93 -15.39
CA ARG A 155 -7.97 -5.27 -14.00
C ARG A 155 -6.58 -5.92 -13.92
N PRO A 156 -5.75 -5.59 -12.90
CA PRO A 156 -4.52 -6.34 -12.66
C PRO A 156 -4.83 -7.84 -12.52
N GLN A 157 -3.95 -8.68 -13.07
CA GLN A 157 -4.06 -10.14 -12.98
C GLN A 157 -2.93 -10.63 -12.10
N HIS A 158 -3.27 -11.42 -11.08
CA HIS A 158 -2.30 -12.14 -10.28
C HIS A 158 -2.24 -13.58 -10.79
N GLY A 159 -1.03 -14.11 -10.98
CA GLY A 159 -0.86 -15.56 -11.15
C GLY A 159 -1.06 -16.23 -9.79
N ASP A 160 -1.78 -17.34 -9.76
CA ASP A 160 -1.96 -18.17 -8.55
C ASP A 160 -0.63 -18.70 -7.99
#